data_AF-A0A857CCJ1-F1
#
_entry.id   AF-A0A857CCJ1-F1
#
_cell.length_a   1.000
_cell.length_b   1.000
_cell.length_c   1.000
_cell.angle_alpha   90.00
_cell.angle_beta   90.00
_cell.angle_gamma   90.00
#
_symmetry.space_group_name_H-M   'P 1'
#
loop_
_entity.id
_entity.type
_entity.pdbx_description
1 polymer ?
#
loop_
_entity_poly.entity_id
_entity_poly.type
_entity_poly.pdbx_seq_one_letter_code
_entity_poly.pdbx_strand_id
1 'polypeptide(L)'
;MQDRRRPHHRAMEGVLDLPMEPGGARKAGLLLAATELYVARQGHDTAERRIFAELFRQLLPETPAEHRLTIAQLLAAVPEAPSECLSLLAADPDSEIAAAALAGEGALPETDLISRAASGDAAVHRAIAARSQMPESVAGVLLRHADAATLKVLLARPDCPPDERVLELLSAREDMLRALAADLARRHALPAPLLFALFLDLDRTGRMEAIAAAEARALAELARRGDPKLLNVAFKPAVLAALVEAALSGGLAVFAARLAHALALPAETAARIVDDPGGEALVLALRALGTGDSESGRVLVRVLGQTAALEHLRALLALHDRVTPRAAMMVMEGLHAGPAATIAQLAAAREEAQRPAAGRARASGLASPYGGLSHAERRDGQGGRTLVPSSSPASVPSRRDAG
;
A
#
# COMPACT_ATOMS: atom_id res chain seq x y z
N MET A 1 -84.49 11.84 3.41
CA MET A 1 -84.11 13.03 2.64
C MET A 1 -82.59 13.13 2.69
N GLN A 2 -81.95 13.03 1.53
CA GLN A 2 -80.52 13.25 1.20
C GLN A 2 -79.45 12.21 1.63
N ASP A 3 -79.20 11.33 0.67
CA ASP A 3 -77.96 10.64 0.29
C ASP A 3 -76.76 11.60 0.11
N ARG A 4 -75.54 11.19 0.49
CA ARG A 4 -74.29 11.48 -0.25
C ARG A 4 -73.07 10.72 0.31
N ARG A 5 -72.89 9.53 -0.26
CA ARG A 5 -71.68 8.96 -0.93
C ARG A 5 -70.27 9.27 -0.40
N ARG A 6 -69.54 8.15 -0.22
CA ARG A 6 -68.09 7.97 0.00
C ARG A 6 -67.23 8.67 -1.08
N PRO A 7 -66.02 9.14 -0.74
CA PRO A 7 -65.10 9.66 -1.73
C PRO A 7 -64.50 8.51 -2.56
N HIS A 8 -64.62 8.66 -3.88
CA HIS A 8 -64.11 7.76 -4.90
C HIS A 8 -62.58 7.87 -5.02
N HIS A 9 -61.94 6.72 -5.23
CA HIS A 9 -60.59 6.61 -5.81
C HIS A 9 -60.46 7.55 -7.01
N ARG A 10 -59.53 8.50 -6.93
CA ARG A 10 -59.15 9.32 -8.07
C ARG A 10 -58.11 8.54 -8.87
N ALA A 11 -58.57 8.00 -9.99
CA ALA A 11 -57.76 7.27 -10.96
C ALA A 11 -56.72 8.20 -11.61
N MET A 12 -55.63 7.58 -12.06
CA MET A 12 -54.55 8.15 -12.86
C MET A 12 -55.08 9.00 -14.02
N GLU A 13 -54.94 10.32 -13.93
CA GLU A 13 -55.24 11.23 -15.04
C GLU A 13 -54.12 12.27 -15.11
N GLY A 14 -53.09 11.94 -15.89
CA GLY A 14 -51.90 12.78 -16.07
C GLY A 14 -50.83 12.17 -16.98
N VAL A 15 -51.20 11.28 -17.91
CA VAL A 15 -50.27 10.63 -18.88
C VAL A 15 -50.79 10.81 -20.31
N LEU A 16 -51.29 12.00 -20.63
CA LEU A 16 -51.79 12.31 -21.97
C LEU A 16 -51.38 13.73 -22.36
N ASP A 17 -50.09 13.91 -22.61
CA ASP A 17 -49.60 14.90 -23.59
C ASP A 17 -48.14 14.56 -23.95
N LEU A 18 -47.96 13.37 -24.54
CA LEU A 18 -46.74 13.01 -25.26
C LEU A 18 -47.05 13.06 -26.76
N PRO A 19 -46.28 13.80 -27.58
CA PRO A 19 -46.37 13.71 -29.02
C PRO A 19 -46.22 12.26 -29.47
N MET A 20 -46.94 11.89 -30.54
CA MET A 20 -47.00 10.53 -31.10
C MET A 20 -45.65 10.12 -31.70
N GLU A 21 -44.70 9.77 -30.85
CA GLU A 21 -43.41 9.21 -31.19
C GLU A 21 -43.53 7.70 -31.51
N PRO A 22 -42.72 7.14 -32.43
CA PRO A 22 -42.80 5.73 -32.83
C PRO A 22 -42.67 4.79 -31.62
N GLY A 23 -43.28 3.60 -31.69
CA GLY A 23 -43.45 2.71 -30.52
C GLY A 23 -42.17 2.37 -29.73
N GLY A 24 -40.99 2.41 -30.38
CA GLY A 24 -39.69 2.29 -29.71
C GLY A 24 -39.28 3.52 -28.88
N ALA A 25 -39.54 4.73 -29.38
CA ALA A 25 -39.29 5.98 -28.65
C ALA A 25 -40.23 6.14 -27.44
N ARG A 26 -41.47 5.65 -27.53
CA ARG A 26 -42.40 5.64 -26.40
C ARG A 26 -41.94 4.74 -25.25
N LYS A 27 -41.40 3.55 -25.56
CA LYS A 27 -40.80 2.66 -24.55
C LYS A 27 -39.50 3.22 -23.99
N ALA A 28 -38.68 3.86 -24.83
CA ALA A 28 -37.41 4.45 -24.44
C ALA A 28 -37.56 5.51 -23.33
N GLY A 29 -38.62 6.33 -23.37
CA GLY A 29 -38.93 7.31 -22.32
C GLY A 29 -39.76 6.78 -21.16
N LEU A 30 -40.39 5.60 -21.30
CA LEU A 30 -41.33 5.08 -20.31
C LEU A 30 -40.68 4.81 -18.96
N LEU A 31 -39.46 4.22 -18.96
CA LEU A 31 -38.75 3.94 -17.73
C LEU A 31 -38.30 5.22 -17.01
N LEU A 32 -37.88 6.23 -17.77
CA LEU A 32 -37.51 7.53 -17.22
C LEU A 32 -38.72 8.19 -16.56
N ALA A 33 -39.85 8.29 -17.27
CA ALA A 33 -41.09 8.86 -16.72
C ALA A 33 -41.60 8.09 -15.48
N ALA A 34 -41.49 6.75 -15.50
CA ALA A 34 -41.84 5.92 -14.34
C ALA A 34 -40.90 6.17 -13.15
N THR A 35 -39.60 6.38 -13.41
CA THR A 35 -38.60 6.69 -12.38
C THR A 35 -38.83 8.08 -11.79
N GLU A 36 -39.12 9.08 -12.61
CA GLU A 36 -39.46 10.44 -12.15
C GLU A 36 -40.70 10.41 -11.25
N LEU A 37 -41.74 9.67 -11.65
CA LEU A 37 -42.95 9.50 -10.83
C LEU A 37 -42.66 8.76 -9.52
N TYR A 38 -41.79 7.75 -9.57
CA TYR A 38 -41.36 7.02 -8.38
C TYR A 38 -40.66 7.97 -7.41
N VAL A 39 -39.62 8.68 -7.86
CA VAL A 39 -38.82 9.61 -7.04
C VAL A 39 -39.65 10.80 -6.53
N ALA A 40 -40.63 11.28 -7.30
CA ALA A 40 -41.48 12.38 -6.89
C ALA A 40 -42.42 12.03 -5.72
N ARG A 41 -42.69 10.74 -5.48
CA ARG A 41 -43.60 10.30 -4.42
C ARG A 41 -42.81 9.97 -3.14
N GLN A 42 -43.32 10.43 -2.00
CA GLN A 42 -42.72 10.10 -0.71
C GLN A 42 -43.30 8.79 -0.15
N GLY A 43 -42.41 7.89 0.24
CA GLY A 43 -42.77 6.60 0.83
C GLY A 43 -43.33 5.61 -0.20
N HIS A 44 -42.73 4.42 -0.26
CA HIS A 44 -43.21 3.33 -1.09
C HIS A 44 -43.41 2.09 -0.25
N ASP A 45 -44.57 1.45 -0.38
CA ASP A 45 -44.80 0.17 0.26
C ASP A 45 -44.01 -0.95 -0.45
N THR A 46 -43.95 -2.12 0.18
CA THR A 46 -43.19 -3.26 -0.35
C THR A 46 -43.72 -3.75 -1.71
N ALA A 47 -45.02 -3.60 -1.98
CA ALA A 47 -45.63 -4.03 -3.24
C ALA A 47 -45.28 -3.06 -4.38
N GLU A 48 -45.37 -1.75 -4.14
CA GLU A 48 -44.98 -0.69 -5.07
C GLU A 48 -43.49 -0.80 -5.43
N ARG A 49 -42.61 -1.03 -4.44
CA ARG A 49 -41.17 -1.28 -4.68
C ARG A 49 -40.96 -2.48 -5.59
N ARG A 50 -41.69 -3.57 -5.36
CA ARG A 50 -41.60 -4.80 -6.17
C ARG A 50 -42.13 -4.61 -7.59
N ILE A 51 -43.25 -3.91 -7.75
CA ILE A 51 -43.84 -3.61 -9.06
C ILE A 51 -42.89 -2.71 -9.87
N PHE A 52 -42.34 -1.68 -9.23
CA PHE A 52 -41.36 -0.82 -9.87
C PHE A 52 -40.10 -1.58 -10.28
N ALA A 53 -39.54 -2.43 -9.43
CA ALA A 53 -38.38 -3.25 -9.77
C ALA A 53 -38.64 -4.23 -10.94
N GLU A 54 -39.83 -4.83 -11.00
CA GLU A 54 -40.23 -5.69 -12.12
C GLU A 54 -40.32 -4.91 -13.43
N LEU A 55 -40.98 -3.75 -13.41
CA LEU A 55 -41.07 -2.84 -14.56
C LEU A 55 -39.66 -2.41 -15.01
N PHE A 56 -38.81 -2.05 -14.05
CA PHE A 56 -37.44 -1.59 -14.28
C PHE A 56 -36.63 -2.66 -15.01
N ARG A 57 -36.64 -3.90 -14.51
CA ARG A 57 -35.89 -5.01 -15.11
C ARG A 57 -36.33 -5.31 -16.54
N GLN A 58 -37.61 -5.16 -16.84
CA GLN A 58 -38.15 -5.41 -18.19
C GLN A 58 -37.82 -4.28 -19.17
N LEU A 59 -37.84 -3.02 -18.72
CA LEU A 59 -37.66 -1.87 -19.61
C LEU A 59 -36.20 -1.40 -19.74
N LEU A 60 -35.34 -1.71 -18.76
CA LEU A 60 -33.95 -1.27 -18.76
C LEU A 60 -33.18 -1.65 -20.04
N PRO A 61 -33.28 -2.88 -20.59
CA PRO A 61 -32.56 -3.25 -21.80
C PRO A 61 -32.98 -2.45 -23.05
N GLU A 62 -34.23 -1.96 -23.09
CA GLU A 62 -34.77 -1.14 -24.19
C GLU A 62 -34.52 0.37 -23.96
N THR A 63 -33.96 0.77 -22.82
CA THR A 63 -33.77 2.17 -22.45
C THR A 63 -32.44 2.73 -23.00
N PRO A 64 -32.44 3.87 -23.71
CA PRO A 64 -31.22 4.50 -24.22
C PRO A 64 -30.24 4.89 -23.12
N ALA A 65 -28.93 4.92 -23.43
CA ALA A 65 -27.88 5.23 -22.47
C ALA A 65 -28.08 6.59 -21.75
N GLU A 66 -28.51 7.63 -22.49
CA GLU A 66 -28.82 8.95 -21.92
C GLU A 66 -29.89 8.87 -20.83
N HIS A 67 -30.99 8.16 -21.09
CA HIS A 67 -32.04 7.98 -20.10
C HIS A 67 -31.57 7.11 -18.93
N ARG A 68 -30.81 6.03 -19.17
CA ARG A 68 -30.26 5.17 -18.12
C ARG A 68 -29.34 5.96 -17.18
N LEU A 69 -28.54 6.89 -17.71
CA LEU A 69 -27.70 7.79 -16.91
C LEU A 69 -28.56 8.69 -16.02
N THR A 70 -29.58 9.35 -16.59
CA THR A 70 -30.51 10.19 -15.82
C THR A 70 -31.23 9.39 -14.73
N ILE A 71 -31.72 8.19 -15.06
CA ILE A 71 -32.35 7.27 -14.12
C ILE A 71 -31.38 6.90 -12.99
N ALA A 72 -30.12 6.58 -13.31
CA ALA A 72 -29.10 6.24 -12.32
C ALA A 72 -28.85 7.41 -11.36
N GLN A 73 -28.72 8.63 -11.87
CA GLN A 73 -28.55 9.83 -11.05
C GLN A 73 -29.76 10.10 -10.15
N LEU A 74 -30.97 9.97 -10.69
CA LEU A 74 -32.22 10.14 -9.93
C LEU A 74 -32.33 9.14 -8.78
N LEU A 75 -32.07 7.86 -9.05
CA LEU A 75 -32.15 6.82 -8.02
C LEU A 75 -31.01 6.90 -7.01
N ALA A 76 -29.80 7.26 -7.43
CA ALA A 76 -28.65 7.41 -6.54
C ALA A 76 -28.84 8.54 -5.50
N ALA A 77 -29.62 9.57 -5.84
CA ALA A 77 -29.96 10.66 -4.94
C ALA A 77 -31.01 10.30 -3.87
N VAL A 78 -31.68 9.14 -4.00
CA VAL A 78 -32.74 8.71 -3.09
C VAL A 78 -32.22 7.59 -2.16
N PRO A 79 -32.10 7.83 -0.83
CA PRO A 79 -31.60 6.83 0.10
C PRO A 79 -32.43 5.53 0.15
N GLU A 80 -33.74 5.64 -0.05
CA GLU A 80 -34.68 4.50 -0.05
C GLU A 80 -34.85 3.85 -1.44
N ALA A 81 -34.01 4.18 -2.42
CA ALA A 81 -34.09 3.62 -3.76
C ALA A 81 -34.04 2.07 -3.72
N PRO A 82 -34.84 1.38 -4.56
CA PRO A 82 -34.81 -0.08 -4.62
C PRO A 82 -33.43 -0.61 -5.00
N SER A 83 -32.82 -1.39 -4.10
CA SER A 83 -31.46 -1.91 -4.27
C SER A 83 -31.31 -2.72 -5.56
N GLU A 84 -32.33 -3.50 -5.94
CA GLU A 84 -32.31 -4.28 -7.20
C GLU A 84 -32.16 -3.39 -8.45
N CYS A 85 -32.79 -2.21 -8.46
CA CYS A 85 -32.66 -1.27 -9.57
C CYS A 85 -31.25 -0.66 -9.64
N LEU A 86 -30.69 -0.29 -8.48
CA LEU A 86 -29.32 0.19 -8.38
C LEU A 86 -28.30 -0.90 -8.76
N SER A 87 -28.52 -2.15 -8.36
CA SER A 87 -27.68 -3.29 -8.73
C SER A 87 -27.65 -3.52 -10.25
N LEU A 88 -28.82 -3.42 -10.91
CA LEU A 88 -28.91 -3.54 -12.37
C LEU A 88 -28.15 -2.42 -13.09
N LEU A 89 -28.27 -1.18 -12.62
CA LEU A 89 -27.55 -0.04 -13.17
C LEU A 89 -26.04 -0.08 -12.87
N ALA A 90 -25.65 -0.53 -11.68
CA ALA A 90 -24.24 -0.73 -11.33
C ALA A 90 -23.56 -1.80 -12.20
N ALA A 91 -24.33 -2.72 -12.76
CA ALA A 91 -23.89 -3.73 -13.71
C ALA A 91 -23.96 -3.27 -15.18
N ASP A 92 -24.33 -2.02 -15.46
CA ASP A 92 -24.40 -1.50 -16.84
C ASP A 92 -23.03 -1.62 -17.53
N PRO A 93 -23.00 -1.98 -18.83
CA PRO A 93 -21.76 -2.01 -19.61
C PRO A 93 -21.14 -0.62 -19.79
N ASP A 94 -21.91 0.45 -19.69
CA ASP A 94 -21.40 1.82 -19.69
C ASP A 94 -20.93 2.22 -18.29
N SER A 95 -19.64 2.53 -18.18
CA SER A 95 -19.00 2.88 -16.93
C SER A 95 -19.54 4.16 -16.30
N GLU A 96 -20.00 5.14 -17.08
CA GLU A 96 -20.56 6.38 -16.55
C GLU A 96 -21.91 6.13 -15.88
N ILE A 97 -22.73 5.25 -16.47
CA ILE A 97 -24.02 4.82 -15.91
C ILE A 97 -23.77 4.02 -14.63
N ALA A 98 -22.86 3.05 -14.67
CA ALA A 98 -22.49 2.25 -13.51
C ALA A 98 -21.94 3.13 -12.38
N ALA A 99 -21.05 4.08 -12.69
CA ALA A 99 -20.50 5.02 -11.72
C ALA A 99 -21.58 5.90 -11.10
N ALA A 100 -22.52 6.42 -11.89
CA ALA A 100 -23.64 7.21 -11.38
C ALA A 100 -24.50 6.44 -10.37
N ALA A 101 -24.80 5.16 -10.65
CA ALA A 101 -25.54 4.32 -9.73
C ALA A 101 -24.76 3.99 -8.45
N LEU A 102 -23.44 3.82 -8.55
CA LEU A 102 -22.56 3.49 -7.43
C LEU A 102 -22.21 4.68 -6.53
N ALA A 103 -22.34 5.91 -7.03
CA ALA A 103 -21.96 7.13 -6.30
C ALA A 103 -22.96 7.51 -5.19
N GLY A 104 -24.20 7.04 -5.25
CA GLY A 104 -25.26 7.39 -4.30
C GLY A 104 -25.12 6.76 -2.92
N GLU A 105 -25.89 7.24 -1.95
CA GLU A 105 -25.95 6.64 -0.59
C GLU A 105 -26.90 5.45 -0.50
N GLY A 106 -27.59 5.13 -1.60
CA GLY A 106 -28.52 4.00 -1.67
C GLY A 106 -27.89 2.68 -1.22
N ALA A 107 -28.73 1.84 -0.62
CA ALA A 107 -28.35 0.52 -0.15
C ALA A 107 -28.01 -0.39 -1.34
N LEU A 108 -26.73 -0.64 -1.54
CA LEU A 108 -26.22 -1.61 -2.50
C LEU A 108 -25.68 -2.84 -1.76
N PRO A 109 -25.93 -4.06 -2.26
CA PRO A 109 -25.32 -5.27 -1.73
C PRO A 109 -23.79 -5.17 -1.76
N GLU A 110 -23.13 -5.60 -0.69
CA GLU A 110 -21.66 -5.64 -0.61
C GLU A 110 -21.07 -6.51 -1.73
N THR A 111 -21.75 -7.58 -2.13
CA THR A 111 -21.35 -8.44 -3.25
C THR A 111 -21.21 -7.68 -4.55
N ASP A 112 -22.07 -6.69 -4.79
CA ASP A 112 -22.07 -5.90 -6.02
C ASP A 112 -20.91 -4.90 -5.99
N LEU A 113 -20.69 -4.25 -4.84
CA LEU A 113 -19.53 -3.38 -4.63
C LEU A 113 -18.21 -4.12 -4.81
N ILE A 114 -18.08 -5.34 -4.27
CA ILE A 114 -16.89 -6.19 -4.43
C ILE A 114 -16.69 -6.56 -5.91
N SER A 115 -17.75 -7.00 -6.59
CA SER A 115 -17.70 -7.39 -8.00
C SER A 115 -17.26 -6.22 -8.89
N ARG A 116 -17.84 -5.04 -8.67
CA ARG A 116 -17.51 -3.81 -9.41
C ARG A 116 -16.16 -3.23 -9.02
N ALA A 117 -15.70 -3.38 -7.77
CA ALA A 117 -14.35 -2.99 -7.37
C ALA A 117 -13.25 -3.91 -7.95
N ALA A 118 -13.59 -5.15 -8.32
CA ALA A 118 -12.64 -6.10 -8.89
C ALA A 118 -12.52 -6.00 -10.42
N SER A 119 -13.60 -5.59 -11.10
CA SER A 119 -13.71 -5.61 -12.57
C SER A 119 -13.99 -4.27 -13.22
N GLY A 120 -14.32 -3.25 -12.42
CA GLY A 120 -14.64 -1.91 -12.90
C GLY A 120 -13.42 -1.17 -13.46
N ASP A 121 -13.70 -0.07 -14.14
CA ASP A 121 -12.69 0.86 -14.60
C ASP A 121 -12.47 2.00 -13.59
N ALA A 122 -11.68 2.99 -13.99
CA ALA A 122 -11.34 4.13 -13.12
C ALA A 122 -12.55 5.00 -12.72
N ALA A 123 -13.62 5.05 -13.53
CA ALA A 123 -14.83 5.80 -13.18
C ALA A 123 -15.62 5.07 -12.09
N VAL A 124 -15.81 3.77 -12.28
CA VAL A 124 -16.47 2.87 -11.32
C VAL A 124 -15.71 2.83 -9.99
N HIS A 125 -14.39 2.61 -10.02
CA HIS A 125 -13.58 2.56 -8.80
C HIS A 125 -13.65 3.86 -8.01
N ARG A 126 -13.65 5.02 -8.69
CA ARG A 126 -13.74 6.34 -8.06
C ARG A 126 -15.11 6.59 -7.45
N ALA A 127 -16.19 6.17 -8.11
CA ALA A 127 -17.54 6.25 -7.56
C ALA A 127 -17.66 5.43 -6.26
N ILE A 128 -17.12 4.20 -6.25
CA ILE A 128 -17.11 3.36 -5.04
C ILE A 128 -16.28 4.01 -3.93
N ALA A 129 -15.07 4.50 -4.22
CA ALA A 129 -14.20 5.13 -3.24
C ALA A 129 -14.77 6.43 -2.64
N ALA A 130 -15.63 7.14 -3.39
CA ALA A 130 -16.27 8.38 -2.96
C ALA A 130 -17.50 8.18 -2.05
N ARG A 131 -18.03 6.96 -1.91
CA ARG A 131 -19.21 6.67 -1.06
C ARG A 131 -18.96 7.05 0.40
N SER A 132 -19.97 7.55 1.11
CA SER A 132 -19.81 7.93 2.53
C SER A 132 -19.50 6.72 3.42
N GLN A 133 -20.14 5.57 3.17
CA GLN A 133 -19.89 4.30 3.87
C GLN A 133 -19.32 3.25 2.91
N MET A 134 -18.28 2.55 3.37
CA MET A 134 -17.63 1.49 2.59
C MET A 134 -17.16 0.35 3.51
N PRO A 135 -17.50 -0.91 3.20
CA PRO A 135 -16.94 -2.07 3.89
C PRO A 135 -15.42 -2.23 3.68
N GLU A 136 -14.71 -2.74 4.69
CA GLU A 136 -13.26 -2.99 4.60
C GLU A 136 -12.90 -3.98 3.48
N SER A 137 -13.77 -4.97 3.23
CA SER A 137 -13.64 -5.94 2.14
C SER A 137 -13.54 -5.26 0.77
N VAL A 138 -14.39 -4.26 0.52
CA VAL A 138 -14.43 -3.47 -0.72
C VAL A 138 -13.17 -2.60 -0.83
N ALA A 139 -12.76 -1.94 0.26
CA ALA A 139 -11.52 -1.16 0.29
C ALA A 139 -10.30 -2.04 -0.06
N GLY A 140 -10.23 -3.26 0.50
CA GLY A 140 -9.17 -4.22 0.19
C GLY A 140 -9.14 -4.65 -1.28
N VAL A 141 -10.30 -4.77 -1.93
CA VAL A 141 -10.40 -5.05 -3.37
C VAL A 141 -9.92 -3.84 -4.18
N LEU A 142 -10.37 -2.63 -3.84
CA LEU A 142 -9.89 -1.41 -4.50
C LEU A 142 -8.37 -1.24 -4.39
N LEU A 143 -7.78 -1.51 -3.22
CA LEU A 143 -6.32 -1.47 -3.03
C LEU A 143 -5.57 -2.39 -4.01
N ARG A 144 -6.18 -3.52 -4.39
CA ARG A 144 -5.60 -4.47 -5.35
C ARG A 144 -5.82 -4.09 -6.80
N HIS A 145 -6.92 -3.44 -7.16
CA HIS A 145 -7.31 -3.27 -8.57
C HIS A 145 -7.38 -1.81 -9.06
N ALA A 146 -7.58 -0.85 -8.17
CA ALA A 146 -7.80 0.54 -8.54
C ALA A 146 -6.54 1.25 -9.03
N ASP A 147 -6.72 2.35 -9.75
CA ASP A 147 -5.66 3.21 -10.24
C ASP A 147 -5.18 4.20 -9.17
N ALA A 148 -4.01 4.81 -9.37
CA ALA A 148 -3.42 5.73 -8.41
C ALA A 148 -4.35 6.91 -8.06
N ALA A 149 -5.14 7.43 -9.00
CA ALA A 149 -6.04 8.54 -8.71
C ALA A 149 -7.17 8.13 -7.75
N THR A 150 -7.76 6.94 -7.95
CA THR A 150 -8.74 6.39 -7.01
C THR A 150 -8.10 6.09 -5.65
N LEU A 151 -6.91 5.49 -5.63
CA LEU A 151 -6.22 5.17 -4.38
C LEU A 151 -5.92 6.42 -3.55
N LYS A 152 -5.61 7.57 -4.18
CA LYS A 152 -5.47 8.86 -3.47
C LYS A 152 -6.76 9.28 -2.77
N VAL A 153 -7.91 9.09 -3.41
CA VAL A 153 -9.23 9.37 -2.81
C VAL A 153 -9.49 8.40 -1.67
N LEU A 154 -9.26 7.10 -1.88
CA LEU A 154 -9.45 6.04 -0.89
C LEU A 154 -8.62 6.30 0.38
N LEU A 155 -7.32 6.55 0.22
CA LEU A 155 -6.38 6.80 1.33
C LEU A 155 -6.56 8.19 1.98
N ALA A 156 -7.39 9.06 1.38
CA ALA A 156 -7.79 10.31 2.00
C ALA A 156 -8.86 10.13 3.07
N ARG A 157 -9.54 8.99 3.08
CA ARG A 157 -10.66 8.75 3.97
C ARG A 157 -10.19 8.35 5.37
N PRO A 158 -10.92 8.76 6.43
CA PRO A 158 -10.57 8.42 7.80
C PRO A 158 -10.80 6.94 8.14
N ASP A 159 -11.68 6.25 7.41
CA ASP A 159 -12.01 4.83 7.58
C ASP A 159 -11.02 3.90 6.85
N CYS A 160 -10.14 4.43 5.99
CA CYS A 160 -9.08 3.69 5.31
C CYS A 160 -7.72 4.36 5.52
N PRO A 161 -7.20 4.39 6.78
CA PRO A 161 -5.89 4.97 7.03
C PRO A 161 -4.81 4.15 6.31
N PRO A 162 -3.73 4.79 5.82
CA PRO A 162 -2.59 4.12 5.21
C PRO A 162 -1.74 3.43 6.27
N ASP A 163 -2.31 2.39 6.89
CA ASP A 163 -1.66 1.58 7.91
C ASP A 163 -0.75 0.51 7.30
N GLU A 164 -0.21 -0.34 8.16
CA GLU A 164 0.66 -1.44 7.76
C GLU A 164 0.00 -2.41 6.77
N ARG A 165 -1.24 -2.82 7.03
CA ARG A 165 -1.98 -3.77 6.18
C ARG A 165 -2.21 -3.18 4.79
N VAL A 166 -2.50 -1.89 4.71
CA VAL A 166 -2.63 -1.17 3.45
C VAL A 166 -1.29 -1.13 2.70
N LEU A 167 -0.19 -0.82 3.39
CA LEU A 167 1.14 -0.82 2.77
C LEU A 167 1.53 -2.22 2.26
N GLU A 168 1.24 -3.29 3.00
CA GLU A 168 1.42 -4.68 2.56
C GLU A 168 0.62 -5.01 1.30
N LEU A 169 -0.63 -4.57 1.20
CA LEU A 169 -1.43 -4.77 -0.01
C LEU A 169 -0.85 -3.99 -1.21
N LEU A 170 -0.39 -2.76 -0.98
CA LEU A 170 0.23 -1.93 -2.01
C LEU A 170 1.61 -2.44 -2.43
N SER A 171 2.30 -3.21 -1.59
CA SER A 171 3.62 -3.78 -1.95
C SER A 171 3.54 -4.78 -3.09
N ALA A 172 2.38 -5.42 -3.30
CA ALA A 172 2.12 -6.27 -4.45
C ALA A 172 1.99 -5.49 -5.76
N ARG A 173 1.83 -4.16 -5.69
CA ARG A 173 1.71 -3.23 -6.82
C ARG A 173 2.70 -2.07 -6.65
N GLU A 174 3.98 -2.38 -6.81
CA GLU A 174 5.06 -1.42 -6.61
C GLU A 174 4.89 -0.13 -7.42
N ASP A 175 4.40 -0.24 -8.66
CA ASP A 175 4.11 0.90 -9.53
C ASP A 175 3.13 1.89 -8.88
N MET A 176 2.07 1.38 -8.26
CA MET A 176 1.10 2.21 -7.53
C MET A 176 1.69 2.77 -6.24
N LEU A 177 2.44 1.96 -5.49
CA LEU A 177 3.09 2.43 -4.26
C LEU A 177 4.06 3.58 -4.55
N ARG A 178 4.84 3.49 -5.65
CA ARG A 178 5.72 4.57 -6.11
C ARG A 178 4.93 5.81 -6.51
N ALA A 179 3.84 5.65 -7.27
CA ALA A 179 2.98 6.78 -7.66
C ALA A 179 2.31 7.50 -6.48
N LEU A 180 2.14 6.80 -5.34
CA LEU A 180 1.55 7.33 -4.10
C LEU A 180 2.60 7.78 -3.08
N ALA A 181 3.90 7.56 -3.32
CA ALA A 181 4.95 7.75 -2.33
C ALA A 181 4.97 9.17 -1.73
N ALA A 182 4.91 10.20 -2.58
CA ALA A 182 4.88 11.60 -2.12
C ALA A 182 3.60 11.93 -1.31
N ASP A 183 2.44 11.38 -1.69
CA ASP A 183 1.19 11.58 -0.95
C ASP A 183 1.22 10.91 0.43
N LEU A 184 1.77 9.70 0.50
CA LEU A 184 1.95 8.95 1.75
C LEU A 184 2.98 9.61 2.67
N ALA A 185 4.09 10.13 2.12
CA ALA A 185 5.10 10.86 2.88
C ALA A 185 4.52 12.14 3.51
N ARG A 186 3.78 12.95 2.75
CA ARG A 186 3.14 14.18 3.27
C ARG A 186 2.14 13.93 4.41
N ARG A 187 1.60 12.71 4.49
CA ARG A 187 0.71 12.26 5.56
C ARG A 187 1.45 11.61 6.73
N HIS A 188 2.79 11.58 6.69
CA HIS A 188 3.65 10.85 7.62
C HIS A 188 3.27 9.37 7.78
N ALA A 189 2.77 8.76 6.71
CA ALA A 189 2.34 7.35 6.70
C ALA A 189 3.49 6.38 6.40
N LEU A 190 4.60 6.86 5.86
CA LEU A 190 5.74 6.02 5.49
C LEU A 190 6.73 5.91 6.67
N PRO A 191 7.04 4.70 7.16
CA PRO A 191 8.13 4.50 8.10
C PRO A 191 9.48 4.78 7.43
N ALA A 192 10.49 5.15 8.23
CA ALA A 192 11.81 5.56 7.72
C ALA A 192 12.43 4.60 6.68
N PRO A 193 12.42 3.26 6.86
CA PRO A 193 12.94 2.35 5.83
C PRO A 193 12.24 2.48 4.48
N LEU A 194 10.92 2.75 4.47
CA LEU A 194 10.19 2.96 3.23
C LEU A 194 10.47 4.32 2.59
N LEU A 195 10.70 5.37 3.39
CA LEU A 195 11.18 6.65 2.86
C LEU A 195 12.51 6.49 2.10
N PHE A 196 13.38 5.59 2.56
CA PHE A 196 14.66 5.30 1.90
C PHE A 196 14.44 4.52 0.60
N ALA A 197 13.62 3.47 0.64
CA ALA A 197 13.32 2.63 -0.51
C ALA A 197 12.57 3.36 -1.65
N LEU A 198 11.79 4.39 -1.29
CA LEU A 198 11.02 5.20 -2.23
C LEU A 198 11.67 6.56 -2.51
N PHE A 199 12.92 6.81 -2.09
CA PHE A 199 13.54 8.15 -2.10
C PHE A 199 13.44 8.87 -3.46
N LEU A 200 13.63 8.14 -4.56
CA LEU A 200 13.56 8.68 -5.92
C LEU A 200 12.12 9.00 -6.38
N ASP A 201 11.12 8.44 -5.69
CA ASP A 201 9.68 8.62 -5.95
C ASP A 201 9.06 9.72 -5.05
N LEU A 202 9.85 10.31 -4.14
CA LEU A 202 9.43 11.38 -3.24
C LEU A 202 9.60 12.76 -3.87
N ASP A 203 8.73 13.70 -3.44
CA ASP A 203 8.92 15.13 -3.70
C ASP A 203 10.04 15.70 -2.80
N ARG A 204 10.37 16.98 -2.99
CA ARG A 204 11.44 17.64 -2.21
C ARG A 204 11.20 17.56 -0.70
N THR A 205 9.96 17.70 -0.26
CA THR A 205 9.60 17.64 1.16
C THR A 205 9.86 16.25 1.71
N GLY A 206 9.37 15.21 1.04
CA GLY A 206 9.59 13.81 1.42
C GLY A 206 11.07 13.41 1.37
N ARG A 207 11.85 13.91 0.39
CA ARG A 207 13.30 13.68 0.33
C ARG A 207 14.02 14.27 1.55
N MET A 208 13.65 15.47 1.97
CA MET A 208 14.24 16.09 3.16
C MET A 208 13.84 15.34 4.44
N GLU A 209 12.60 14.86 4.52
CA GLU A 209 12.14 13.99 5.61
C GLU A 209 12.94 12.68 5.66
N ALA A 210 13.17 12.04 4.51
CA ALA A 210 13.99 10.84 4.41
C ALA A 210 15.43 11.09 4.90
N ILE A 211 16.05 12.19 4.48
CA ILE A 211 17.41 12.55 4.93
C ILE A 211 17.43 12.79 6.44
N ALA A 212 16.47 13.54 6.99
CA ALA A 212 16.37 13.79 8.42
C ALA A 212 16.16 12.50 9.22
N ALA A 213 15.32 11.59 8.72
CA ALA A 213 15.09 10.28 9.33
C ALA A 213 16.36 9.40 9.28
N ALA A 214 17.14 9.46 8.20
CA ALA A 214 18.40 8.76 8.09
C ALA A 214 19.44 9.30 9.09
N GLU A 215 19.55 10.62 9.24
CA GLU A 215 20.44 11.25 10.24
C GLU A 215 20.07 10.86 11.67
N ALA A 216 18.77 10.93 12.01
CA ALA A 216 18.30 10.54 13.33
C ALA A 216 18.65 9.08 13.65
N ARG A 217 18.53 8.19 12.66
CA ARG A 217 18.90 6.77 12.81
C ARG A 217 20.40 6.54 12.90
N ALA A 218 21.21 7.26 12.12
CA ALA A 218 22.66 7.20 12.21
C ALA A 218 23.16 7.65 13.59
N LEU A 219 22.58 8.74 14.12
CA LEU A 219 22.87 9.23 15.47
C LEU A 219 22.44 8.23 16.55
N ALA A 220 21.26 7.61 16.40
CA ALA A 220 20.79 6.57 17.33
C ALA A 220 21.69 5.31 17.28
N GLU A 221 22.20 4.94 16.09
CA GLU A 221 23.17 3.85 15.95
C GLU A 221 24.49 4.18 16.66
N LEU A 222 25.00 5.39 16.48
CA LEU A 222 26.20 5.88 17.17
C LEU A 222 26.01 5.87 18.70
N ALA A 223 24.89 6.41 19.19
CA ALA A 223 24.60 6.45 20.63
C ALA A 223 24.55 5.05 21.26
N ARG A 224 24.02 4.06 20.54
CA ARG A 224 23.95 2.67 21.02
C ARG A 224 25.30 1.96 21.01
N ARG A 225 26.14 2.19 20.00
CA ARG A 225 27.40 1.45 19.81
C ARG A 225 28.63 2.16 20.37
N GLY A 226 28.59 3.49 20.50
CA GLY A 226 29.68 4.30 21.02
C GLY A 226 30.92 4.42 20.10
N ASP A 227 30.85 3.97 18.84
CA ASP A 227 31.98 4.00 17.90
C ASP A 227 31.78 5.06 16.80
N PRO A 228 32.51 6.20 16.84
CA PRO A 228 32.42 7.24 15.82
C PRO A 228 32.79 6.78 14.40
N LYS A 229 33.55 5.68 14.26
CA LYS A 229 33.92 5.15 12.94
C LYS A 229 32.70 4.67 12.15
N LEU A 230 31.59 4.37 12.82
CA LEU A 230 30.33 3.98 12.18
C LEU A 230 29.76 5.08 11.28
N LEU A 231 30.08 6.35 11.55
CA LEU A 231 29.64 7.47 10.71
C LEU A 231 30.41 7.56 9.39
N ASN A 232 31.63 7.00 9.35
CA ASN A 232 32.55 7.13 8.24
C ASN A 232 32.71 5.79 7.53
N VAL A 233 32.12 5.68 6.34
CA VAL A 233 32.39 4.56 5.44
C VAL A 233 33.56 4.94 4.54
N ALA A 234 34.65 4.19 4.62
CA ALA A 234 35.82 4.42 3.77
C ALA A 234 35.86 3.39 2.65
N PHE A 235 35.57 3.82 1.42
CA PHE A 235 35.78 3.01 0.22
C PHE A 235 37.25 3.04 -0.21
N LYS A 236 37.67 2.02 -0.97
CA LYS A 236 39.04 1.95 -1.50
C LYS A 236 39.28 3.16 -2.42
N PRO A 237 40.39 3.91 -2.27
CA PRO A 237 40.67 5.10 -3.08
C PRO A 237 40.63 4.84 -4.59
N ALA A 238 41.05 3.64 -5.03
CA ALA A 238 41.00 3.24 -6.44
C ALA A 238 39.56 3.17 -7.00
N VAL A 239 38.59 2.76 -6.18
CA VAL A 239 37.17 2.70 -6.59
C VAL A 239 36.61 4.12 -6.75
N LEU A 240 36.95 5.01 -5.82
CA LEU A 240 36.56 6.42 -5.90
C LEU A 240 37.19 7.13 -7.11
N ALA A 241 38.49 6.93 -7.33
CA ALA A 241 39.20 7.48 -8.48
C ALA A 241 38.59 7.01 -9.81
N ALA A 242 38.30 5.71 -9.93
CA ALA A 242 37.64 5.16 -11.11
C ALA A 242 36.22 5.74 -11.28
N LEU A 243 35.46 5.93 -10.20
CA LEU A 243 34.14 6.54 -10.28
C LEU A 243 34.19 7.99 -10.79
N VAL A 244 35.10 8.80 -10.23
CA VAL A 244 35.31 10.19 -10.66
C VAL A 244 35.77 10.24 -12.12
N GLU A 245 36.67 9.35 -12.53
CA GLU A 245 37.11 9.27 -13.93
C GLU A 245 35.94 8.93 -14.89
N ALA A 246 35.05 8.02 -14.50
CA ALA A 246 33.85 7.72 -15.31
C ALA A 246 32.93 8.94 -15.45
N ALA A 247 32.71 9.69 -14.38
CA ALA A 247 31.88 10.90 -14.45
C ALA A 247 32.44 11.90 -15.47
N LEU A 248 33.76 12.10 -15.45
CA LEU A 248 34.42 13.12 -16.26
C LEU A 248 34.55 12.72 -17.73
N SER A 249 34.99 11.48 -17.99
CA SER A 249 35.43 11.04 -19.32
C SER A 249 34.64 9.86 -19.88
N GLY A 250 33.96 9.08 -19.04
CA GLY A 250 33.25 7.86 -19.45
C GLY A 250 31.81 8.08 -19.94
N GLY A 251 31.23 9.24 -19.66
CA GLY A 251 29.83 9.54 -19.96
C GLY A 251 28.86 9.00 -18.90
N LEU A 252 27.62 9.49 -18.92
CA LEU A 252 26.63 9.23 -17.87
C LEU A 252 26.30 7.74 -17.70
N ALA A 253 26.20 6.98 -18.79
CA ALA A 253 25.90 5.55 -18.74
C ALA A 253 27.01 4.73 -18.04
N VAL A 254 28.29 5.02 -18.34
CA VAL A 254 29.43 4.36 -17.71
C VAL A 254 29.52 4.76 -16.24
N PHE A 255 29.27 6.03 -15.93
CA PHE A 255 29.19 6.52 -14.56
C PHE A 255 28.09 5.82 -13.76
N ALA A 256 26.87 5.72 -14.30
CA ALA A 256 25.76 5.00 -13.68
C ALA A 256 26.10 3.52 -13.44
N ALA A 257 26.74 2.85 -14.40
CA ALA A 257 27.17 1.46 -14.23
C ALA A 257 28.22 1.29 -13.13
N ARG A 258 29.18 2.22 -13.01
CA ARG A 258 30.17 2.20 -11.91
C ARG A 258 29.51 2.51 -10.56
N LEU A 259 28.55 3.43 -10.53
CA LEU A 259 27.76 3.73 -9.33
C LEU A 259 26.96 2.51 -8.88
N ALA A 260 26.29 1.83 -9.82
CA ALA A 260 25.56 0.59 -9.56
C ALA A 260 26.47 -0.48 -8.95
N HIS A 261 27.66 -0.67 -9.51
CA HIS A 261 28.62 -1.63 -8.98
C HIS A 261 29.13 -1.26 -7.58
N ALA A 262 29.49 0.01 -7.36
CA ALA A 262 30.09 0.46 -6.10
C ALA A 262 29.11 0.41 -4.91
N LEU A 263 27.83 0.69 -5.14
CA LEU A 263 26.77 0.71 -4.13
C LEU A 263 25.86 -0.54 -4.17
N ALA A 264 26.21 -1.52 -5.00
CA ALA A 264 25.39 -2.71 -5.28
C ALA A 264 23.95 -2.40 -5.74
N LEU A 265 23.70 -1.23 -6.35
CA LEU A 265 22.35 -0.83 -6.77
C LEU A 265 21.91 -1.57 -8.05
N PRO A 266 20.60 -1.81 -8.25
CA PRO A 266 20.07 -2.16 -9.56
C PRO A 266 20.48 -1.14 -10.62
N ALA A 267 20.83 -1.59 -11.83
CA ALA A 267 21.31 -0.70 -12.90
C ALA A 267 20.32 0.43 -13.23
N GLU A 268 19.02 0.11 -13.24
CA GLU A 268 17.94 1.08 -13.45
C GLU A 268 17.89 2.13 -12.32
N THR A 269 18.10 1.71 -11.07
CA THR A 269 18.12 2.63 -9.92
C THR A 269 19.32 3.58 -10.01
N ALA A 270 20.50 3.08 -10.37
CA ALA A 270 21.67 3.92 -10.55
C ALA A 270 21.50 4.91 -11.72
N ALA A 271 20.90 4.49 -12.83
CA ALA A 271 20.55 5.39 -13.93
C ALA A 271 19.60 6.50 -13.47
N ARG A 272 18.53 6.14 -12.75
CA ARG A 272 17.59 7.11 -12.17
C ARG A 272 18.25 8.09 -11.19
N ILE A 273 19.28 7.69 -10.45
CA ILE A 273 20.06 8.59 -9.58
C ILE A 273 20.83 9.61 -10.41
N VAL A 274 21.45 9.18 -11.51
CA VAL A 274 22.23 10.07 -12.40
C VAL A 274 21.33 11.02 -13.17
N ASP A 275 20.14 10.55 -13.57
CA ASP A 275 19.14 11.33 -14.30
C ASP A 275 18.23 12.18 -13.38
N ASP A 276 18.40 12.09 -12.05
CA ASP A 276 17.60 12.84 -11.07
C ASP A 276 17.91 14.34 -11.16
N PRO A 277 16.96 15.19 -11.62
CA PRO A 277 17.21 16.62 -11.81
C PRO A 277 17.42 17.36 -10.47
N GLY A 278 16.90 16.81 -9.37
CA GLY A 278 17.10 17.35 -8.03
C GLY A 278 18.54 17.19 -7.56
N GLY A 279 19.22 16.11 -7.96
CA GLY A 279 20.62 15.86 -7.63
C GLY A 279 20.87 15.44 -6.18
N GLU A 280 19.86 15.47 -5.29
CA GLU A 280 20.02 15.03 -3.91
C GLU A 280 20.38 13.55 -3.85
N ALA A 281 19.80 12.70 -4.71
CA ALA A 281 20.13 11.28 -4.76
C ALA A 281 21.60 11.06 -5.12
N LEU A 282 22.13 11.82 -6.07
CA LEU A 282 23.54 11.77 -6.47
C LEU A 282 24.46 12.24 -5.34
N VAL A 283 24.09 13.31 -4.63
CA VAL A 283 24.81 13.78 -3.44
C VAL A 283 24.89 12.68 -2.38
N LEU A 284 23.76 12.03 -2.08
CA LEU A 284 23.73 10.93 -1.11
C LEU A 284 24.58 9.74 -1.58
N ALA A 285 24.54 9.38 -2.86
CA ALA A 285 25.35 8.29 -3.39
C ALA A 285 26.86 8.58 -3.25
N LEU A 286 27.29 9.79 -3.62
CA LEU A 286 28.67 10.26 -3.45
C LEU A 286 29.08 10.29 -1.97
N ARG A 287 28.21 10.82 -1.12
CA ARG A 287 28.44 10.91 0.32
C ARG A 287 28.55 9.53 0.98
N ALA A 288 27.72 8.57 0.57
CA ALA A 288 27.77 7.18 1.04
C ALA A 288 29.09 6.50 0.67
N LEU A 289 29.66 6.85 -0.48
CA LEU A 289 30.97 6.37 -0.93
C LEU A 289 32.15 7.05 -0.20
N GLY A 290 31.89 8.14 0.51
CA GLY A 290 32.91 8.89 1.25
C GLY A 290 33.75 9.81 0.37
N THR A 291 33.21 10.30 -0.75
CA THR A 291 33.91 11.30 -1.58
C THR A 291 34.08 12.63 -0.83
N GLY A 292 35.17 13.33 -1.11
CA GLY A 292 35.40 14.68 -0.58
C GLY A 292 34.73 15.77 -1.43
N ASP A 293 34.63 16.99 -0.90
CA ASP A 293 33.90 18.10 -1.52
C ASP A 293 34.43 18.45 -2.93
N SER A 294 35.75 18.34 -3.13
CA SER A 294 36.40 18.57 -4.43
C SER A 294 35.98 17.53 -5.48
N GLU A 295 35.94 16.25 -5.09
CA GLU A 295 35.52 15.16 -5.98
C GLU A 295 34.02 15.24 -6.27
N SER A 296 33.22 15.42 -5.22
CA SER A 296 31.77 15.60 -5.31
C SER A 296 31.42 16.78 -6.20
N GLY A 297 32.07 17.94 -6.02
CA GLY A 297 31.85 19.13 -6.85
C GLY A 297 32.17 18.92 -8.32
N ARG A 298 33.28 18.25 -8.64
CA ARG A 298 33.62 17.91 -10.04
C ARG A 298 32.58 17.01 -10.68
N VAL A 299 32.11 15.99 -9.96
CA VAL A 299 31.06 15.09 -10.46
C VAL A 299 29.74 15.84 -10.64
N LEU A 300 29.30 16.63 -9.65
CA LEU A 300 28.05 17.39 -9.72
C LEU A 300 28.06 18.40 -10.87
N VAL A 301 29.13 19.17 -11.05
CA VAL A 301 29.26 20.11 -12.18
C VAL A 301 29.22 19.36 -13.52
N ARG A 302 29.85 18.18 -13.60
CA ARG A 302 29.89 17.41 -14.84
C ARG A 302 28.54 16.78 -15.21
N VAL A 303 27.81 16.27 -14.22
CA VAL A 303 26.54 15.56 -14.40
C VAL A 303 25.38 16.55 -14.52
N LEU A 304 25.32 17.56 -13.64
CA LEU A 304 24.18 18.47 -13.52
C LEU A 304 24.45 19.88 -14.07
N GLY A 305 25.69 20.24 -14.41
CA GLY A 305 26.04 21.63 -14.75
C GLY A 305 25.39 22.19 -16.02
N GLN A 306 24.79 21.34 -16.86
CA GLN A 306 24.01 21.78 -18.03
C GLN A 306 22.54 22.08 -17.68
N THR A 307 22.01 21.48 -16.62
CA THR A 307 20.57 21.53 -16.26
C THR A 307 20.32 22.30 -14.97
N ALA A 308 21.29 22.35 -14.06
CA ALA A 308 21.18 23.00 -12.76
C ALA A 308 21.84 24.39 -12.73
N ALA A 309 21.17 25.34 -12.09
CA ALA A 309 21.75 26.65 -11.80
C ALA A 309 22.88 26.55 -10.76
N LEU A 310 23.82 27.50 -10.78
CA LEU A 310 24.95 27.55 -9.85
C LEU A 310 24.51 27.58 -8.38
N GLU A 311 23.41 28.27 -8.06
CA GLU A 311 22.83 28.32 -6.72
C GLU A 311 22.38 26.93 -6.23
N HIS A 312 21.79 26.14 -7.14
CA HIS A 312 21.37 24.76 -6.84
C HIS A 312 22.58 23.86 -6.60
N LEU A 313 23.62 23.95 -7.44
CA LEU A 313 24.86 23.20 -7.25
C LEU A 313 25.55 23.52 -5.92
N ARG A 314 25.53 24.79 -5.49
CA ARG A 314 26.03 25.20 -4.16
C ARG A 314 25.18 24.61 -3.04
N ALA A 315 23.86 24.58 -3.19
CA ALA A 315 22.96 23.96 -2.21
C ALA A 315 23.21 22.45 -2.08
N LEU A 316 23.50 21.76 -3.19
CA LEU A 316 23.85 20.34 -3.21
C LEU A 316 25.19 20.05 -2.53
N LEU A 317 26.21 20.90 -2.72
CA LEU A 317 27.47 20.81 -1.99
C LEU A 317 27.27 21.07 -0.49
N ALA A 318 26.48 22.07 -0.12
CA ALA A 318 26.14 22.30 1.29
C ALA A 318 25.35 21.11 1.90
N LEU A 319 24.53 20.42 1.11
CA LEU A 319 23.85 19.20 1.55
C LEU A 319 24.86 18.07 1.79
N HIS A 320 25.81 17.86 0.87
CA HIS A 320 26.89 16.87 1.00
C HIS A 320 27.63 17.00 2.34
N ASP A 321 27.97 18.23 2.74
CA ASP A 321 28.74 18.51 3.96
C ASP A 321 27.93 18.26 5.24
N ARG A 322 26.61 18.47 5.16
CA ARG A 322 25.69 18.31 6.30
C ARG A 322 25.27 16.88 6.56
N VAL A 323 25.25 16.04 5.51
CA VAL A 323 24.82 14.65 5.63
C VAL A 323 25.99 13.78 6.08
N THR A 324 25.75 12.84 7.00
CA THR A 324 26.73 11.86 7.42
C THR A 324 26.83 10.72 6.39
N PRO A 325 28.04 10.18 6.11
CA PRO A 325 28.19 9.05 5.19
C PRO A 325 27.31 7.85 5.56
N ARG A 326 27.11 7.62 6.87
CA ARG A 326 26.20 6.55 7.34
C ARG A 326 24.73 6.81 7.02
N ALA A 327 24.23 8.03 7.23
CA ALA A 327 22.85 8.36 6.86
C ALA A 327 22.63 8.22 5.35
N ALA A 328 23.57 8.72 4.55
CA ALA A 328 23.55 8.54 3.10
C ALA A 328 23.55 7.05 2.70
N MET A 329 24.36 6.22 3.36
CA MET A 329 24.39 4.78 3.13
C MET A 329 23.07 4.10 3.47
N MET A 330 22.38 4.49 4.55
CA MET A 330 21.05 3.94 4.87
C MET A 330 20.03 4.21 3.76
N VAL A 331 20.09 5.38 3.13
CA VAL A 331 19.23 5.69 1.97
C VAL A 331 19.58 4.81 0.78
N MET A 332 20.88 4.63 0.48
CA MET A 332 21.34 3.74 -0.60
C MET A 332 20.96 2.27 -0.36
N GLU A 333 21.08 1.78 0.88
CA GLU A 333 20.64 0.44 1.30
C GLU A 333 19.12 0.27 1.09
N GLY A 334 18.32 1.29 1.39
CA GLY A 334 16.88 1.29 1.12
C GLY A 334 16.56 1.23 -0.36
N LEU A 335 17.22 2.07 -1.18
CA LEU A 335 17.08 2.06 -2.64
C LEU A 335 17.50 0.72 -3.26
N HIS A 336 18.55 0.09 -2.73
CA HIS A 336 18.96 -1.25 -3.13
C HIS A 336 17.88 -2.30 -2.82
N ALA A 337 17.33 -2.27 -1.60
CA ALA A 337 16.32 -3.24 -1.17
C ALA A 337 15.00 -3.08 -1.95
N GLY A 338 14.60 -1.85 -2.22
CA GLY A 338 13.31 -1.54 -2.83
C GLY A 338 12.13 -1.69 -1.86
N PRO A 339 10.94 -1.21 -2.25
CA PRO A 339 9.81 -1.07 -1.33
C PRO A 339 9.20 -2.41 -0.91
N ALA A 340 9.04 -3.37 -1.82
CA ALA A 340 8.44 -4.66 -1.47
C ALA A 340 9.29 -5.46 -0.47
N ALA A 341 10.61 -5.55 -0.69
CA ALA A 341 11.52 -6.20 0.25
C ALA A 341 11.54 -5.49 1.61
N THR A 342 11.51 -4.16 1.60
CA THR A 342 11.46 -3.35 2.83
C THR A 342 10.19 -3.64 3.64
N ILE A 343 9.03 -3.73 2.98
CA ILE A 343 7.76 -4.07 3.65
C ILE A 343 7.82 -5.48 4.23
N ALA A 344 8.33 -6.45 3.49
CA ALA A 344 8.51 -7.82 3.99
C ALA A 344 9.44 -7.89 5.21
N GLN A 345 10.53 -7.12 5.21
CA GLN A 345 11.45 -7.02 6.36
C GLN A 345 10.78 -6.39 7.59
N LEU A 346 9.95 -5.36 7.38
CA LEU A 346 9.19 -4.72 8.46
C LEU A 346 8.17 -5.69 9.07
N ALA A 347 7.45 -6.45 8.24
CA ALA A 347 6.52 -7.49 8.69
C ALA A 347 7.25 -8.57 9.50
N ALA A 348 8.36 -9.10 8.99
CA ALA A 348 9.16 -10.13 9.67
C ALA A 348 9.73 -9.65 11.02
N ALA A 349 10.22 -8.41 11.09
CA ALA A 349 10.74 -7.83 12.33
C ALA A 349 9.64 -7.69 13.41
N ARG A 350 8.40 -7.42 12.99
CA ARG A 350 7.24 -7.35 13.89
C ARG A 350 6.83 -8.71 14.40
N GLU A 351 6.74 -9.71 13.52
CA GLU A 351 6.47 -11.09 13.94
C GLU A 351 7.50 -11.57 14.97
N GLU A 352 8.78 -11.26 14.78
CA GLU A 352 9.83 -11.60 15.73
C GLU A 352 9.68 -10.86 17.06
N ALA A 353 9.30 -9.58 17.05
CA ALA A 353 9.06 -8.79 18.25
C ALA A 353 7.83 -9.27 19.06
N GLN A 354 6.82 -9.81 18.37
CA GLN A 354 5.59 -10.32 18.99
C GLN A 354 5.73 -11.75 19.55
N ARG A 355 6.80 -12.49 19.20
CA ARG A 355 7.03 -13.83 19.75
C ARG A 355 7.27 -13.77 21.27
N PRO A 356 6.51 -14.54 22.07
CA PRO A 356 6.68 -14.52 23.53
C PRO A 356 8.07 -14.98 23.94
N ALA A 357 8.66 -14.28 24.93
CA ALA A 357 10.03 -14.45 25.41
C ALA A 357 10.40 -15.87 25.91
N ALA A 358 9.41 -16.76 26.08
CA ALA A 358 9.60 -18.14 26.52
C ALA A 358 10.51 -18.97 25.57
N GLY A 359 10.66 -18.58 24.31
CA GLY A 359 11.59 -19.21 23.37
C GLY A 359 13.06 -18.75 23.48
N ARG A 360 13.33 -17.55 24.02
CA ARG A 360 14.69 -16.99 24.12
C ARG A 360 15.52 -17.61 25.27
N ALA A 361 14.86 -18.09 26.31
CA ALA A 361 15.51 -18.73 27.48
C ALA A 361 16.00 -20.17 27.21
N ARG A 362 15.52 -20.85 26.16
CA ARG A 362 16.01 -22.19 25.80
C ARG A 362 17.23 -22.18 24.88
N ALA A 363 17.51 -21.07 24.20
CA ALA A 363 18.65 -20.93 23.28
C ALA A 363 19.87 -20.22 23.91
N SER A 364 19.68 -19.51 25.02
CA SER A 364 20.79 -18.98 25.82
C SER A 364 21.01 -19.87 27.03
N GLY A 365 21.85 -20.90 26.86
CA GLY A 365 22.42 -21.65 27.97
C GLY A 365 23.33 -20.75 28.81
N LEU A 366 22.74 -19.87 29.59
CA LEU A 366 23.42 -19.13 30.65
C LEU A 366 23.51 -20.05 31.86
N ALA A 367 24.66 -20.72 31.97
CA ALA A 367 25.10 -21.29 33.23
C ALA A 367 25.16 -20.15 34.27
N SER A 368 24.28 -20.23 35.27
CA SER A 368 24.29 -19.31 36.42
C SER A 368 25.65 -19.41 37.14
N PRO A 369 26.37 -18.29 37.41
CA PRO A 369 27.67 -18.37 38.05
C PRO A 369 27.62 -18.65 39.56
N TYR A 370 26.46 -18.61 40.23
CA TYR A 370 26.34 -18.93 41.66
C TYR A 370 24.96 -19.54 41.97
N GLY A 371 24.98 -20.73 42.55
CA GLY A 371 23.77 -21.44 43.01
C GLY A 371 24.09 -22.87 43.44
N GLY A 372 24.91 -23.01 44.47
CA GLY A 372 25.24 -24.30 45.06
C GLY A 372 24.10 -24.92 45.89
N LEU A 373 24.20 -26.25 46.01
CA LEU A 373 23.82 -27.08 47.16
C LEU A 373 22.35 -27.03 47.63
N SER A 374 21.59 -28.07 47.26
CA SER A 374 20.53 -28.60 48.12
C SER A 374 20.67 -30.12 48.24
N HIS A 375 21.35 -30.54 49.32
CA HIS A 375 21.20 -31.86 49.91
C HIS A 375 19.78 -31.99 50.48
N ALA A 376 19.10 -33.09 50.18
CA ALA A 376 18.34 -33.94 51.12
C ALA A 376 17.18 -34.66 50.40
N GLU A 377 17.50 -35.85 49.89
CA GLU A 377 16.50 -36.89 49.66
C GLU A 377 16.01 -37.41 51.03
N ARG A 378 14.71 -37.22 51.30
CA ARG A 378 13.96 -38.03 52.26
C ARG A 378 12.76 -38.62 51.52
N ARG A 379 12.80 -39.93 51.27
CA ARG A 379 11.61 -40.76 51.08
C ARG A 379 11.81 -42.11 51.75
N ASP A 380 11.04 -42.27 52.82
CA ASP A 380 10.26 -43.43 53.26
C ASP A 380 10.87 -44.82 53.27
N GLY A 381 10.87 -45.39 54.48
CA GLY A 381 11.17 -46.79 54.75
C GLY A 381 9.96 -47.71 54.62
N GLN A 382 10.25 -48.91 54.12
CA GLN A 382 9.63 -50.22 54.34
C GLN A 382 10.54 -51.17 53.52
N GLY A 383 11.24 -52.18 54.03
CA GLY A 383 10.89 -53.19 55.02
C GLY A 383 11.02 -54.56 54.33
N GLY A 384 12.04 -55.37 54.68
CA GLY A 384 12.15 -56.79 54.30
C GLY A 384 13.46 -57.14 53.56
N ARG A 385 14.51 -57.58 54.25
CA ARG A 385 14.89 -58.98 54.59
C ARG A 385 15.59 -59.77 53.46
N THR A 386 16.88 -60.04 53.70
CA THR A 386 17.66 -61.29 53.42
C THR A 386 17.76 -61.84 52.00
N LEU A 387 18.98 -61.87 51.44
CA LEU A 387 19.78 -63.09 51.14
C LEU A 387 20.94 -62.78 50.15
N VAL A 388 22.15 -63.17 50.57
CA VAL A 388 23.36 -63.46 49.76
C VAL A 388 23.24 -64.93 49.27
N PRO A 389 24.02 -65.52 48.32
CA PRO A 389 25.09 -65.04 47.41
C PRO A 389 24.93 -65.49 45.91
N SER A 390 25.94 -65.14 45.10
CA SER A 390 26.78 -66.08 44.30
C SER A 390 26.76 -65.96 42.76
N SER A 391 27.98 -66.14 42.25
CA SER A 391 28.40 -66.69 40.96
C SER A 391 28.34 -65.84 39.68
N SER A 392 29.53 -65.43 39.24
CA SER A 392 30.04 -65.48 37.84
C SER A 392 29.70 -66.83 37.15
N PRO A 393 29.88 -67.06 35.82
CA PRO A 393 30.87 -66.41 34.93
C PRO A 393 30.46 -66.32 33.44
N ALA A 394 31.49 -66.13 32.61
CA ALA A 394 31.60 -66.31 31.15
C ALA A 394 31.25 -65.09 30.28
N SER A 395 32.17 -64.39 29.61
CA SER A 395 33.25 -64.77 28.66
C SER A 395 32.75 -65.24 27.30
N VAL A 396 33.00 -64.42 26.25
CA VAL A 396 33.76 -64.74 25.01
C VAL A 396 33.36 -63.74 23.89
N PRO A 397 34.29 -63.40 22.97
CA PRO A 397 34.39 -62.10 22.29
C PRO A 397 34.21 -62.19 20.76
N SER A 398 34.74 -61.20 20.03
CA SER A 398 35.08 -61.22 18.59
C SER A 398 33.89 -60.86 17.68
N ARG A 399 34.01 -60.00 16.65
CA ARG A 399 35.16 -59.70 15.80
C ARG A 399 34.93 -58.38 15.05
N ARG A 400 36.04 -57.74 14.73
CA ARG A 400 36.22 -56.79 13.61
C ARG A 400 35.87 -57.48 12.29
N ASP A 401 35.33 -56.75 11.33
CA ASP A 401 36.10 -56.41 10.13
C ASP A 401 35.46 -55.26 9.36
N ALA A 402 36.36 -54.38 8.93
CA ALA A 402 36.14 -53.32 7.97
C ALA A 402 36.50 -53.84 6.58
N GLY A 403 35.76 -53.38 5.58
CA GLY A 403 36.17 -53.31 4.19
C GLY A 403 36.05 -51.86 3.75
#